data_AF-A0A158DP89-F1
#
_entry.id   AF-A0A158DP89-F1
#
_cell.length_a   1.000
_cell.length_b   1.000
_cell.length_c   1.000
_cell.angle_alpha   90.00
_cell.angle_beta   90.00
_cell.angle_gamma   90.00
#
_symmetry.space_group_name_H-M   'P 1'
#
loop_
_entity.id
_entity.type
_entity.pdbx_description
1 polymer ?
#
loop_
_entity_poly.entity_id
_entity_poly.type
_entity_poly.pdbx_seq_one_letter_code
_entity_poly.pdbx_strand_id
1 'polypeptide(L)'
;MSDVLSDETRLAADIERLKVEFPKTRELYREVCALLFFRFGVAPTANRLYNLVRRGTMSTPASVLSEFWAELREKSRVRIEHPDLPADLSEAAGELIGALWTRASTSAQAELTALREEVEAQRADAEQKVVAARDELGRTETALEQRTAALLAAQVEIREFERQQAQEAATRKALETQIKRLGEEAGARERALEKVRDTFSRDLEKLRETANRAEERLRATEKRALLEIDRERSAVAKAQKELTEAAKRADKREADHRRTVDALQAQQGDARHQTGVLQGKLAALEAAHQSLQKQVKALRGTTRSPARRVPTAESSPPVRRAARKAAVGKMARAKART
;
A
#
# COMPACT_ATOMS: atom_id res chain seq x y z
N MET A 1 -46.98 -51.17 62.32
CA MET A 1 -48.38 -51.56 62.02
C MET A 1 -48.49 -52.67 60.97
N SER A 2 -47.39 -53.10 60.33
CA SER A 2 -47.39 -54.05 59.22
C SER A 2 -47.79 -55.48 59.61
N ASP A 3 -47.33 -55.97 60.77
CA ASP A 3 -47.45 -57.39 61.16
C ASP A 3 -48.91 -57.83 61.38
N VAL A 4 -49.75 -56.97 61.96
CA VAL A 4 -51.15 -57.31 62.32
C VAL A 4 -51.95 -57.78 61.10
N LEU A 5 -51.71 -57.18 59.92
CA LEU A 5 -52.36 -57.58 58.66
C LEU A 5 -51.80 -58.90 58.10
N SER A 6 -50.53 -59.20 58.37
CA SER A 6 -49.90 -60.49 58.05
C SER A 6 -50.49 -61.60 58.92
N ASP A 7 -50.74 -61.31 60.20
CA ASP A 7 -51.25 -62.30 61.14
C ASP A 7 -52.75 -62.57 60.98
N GLU A 8 -53.59 -61.57 60.69
CA GLU A 8 -55.01 -61.84 60.35
C GLU A 8 -55.19 -62.64 59.04
N THR A 9 -54.29 -62.46 58.05
CA THR A 9 -54.32 -63.27 56.81
C THR A 9 -53.77 -64.70 57.02
N ARG A 10 -52.74 -64.88 57.85
CA ARG A 10 -52.27 -66.22 58.29
C ARG A 10 -53.33 -66.95 59.12
N LEU A 11 -53.98 -66.24 60.05
CA LEU A 11 -55.07 -66.76 60.88
C LEU A 11 -56.22 -67.30 60.03
N ALA A 12 -56.63 -66.59 58.98
CA ALA A 12 -57.64 -67.07 58.04
C ALA A 12 -57.19 -68.36 57.31
N ALA A 13 -55.95 -68.42 56.82
CA ALA A 13 -55.42 -69.57 56.10
C ALA A 13 -55.32 -70.84 56.96
N ASP A 14 -54.83 -70.73 58.20
CA ASP A 14 -54.80 -71.88 59.12
C ASP A 14 -56.20 -72.32 59.58
N ILE A 15 -57.16 -71.38 59.69
CA ILE A 15 -58.57 -71.73 59.99
C ILE A 15 -59.24 -72.49 58.83
N GLU A 16 -58.95 -72.17 57.57
CA GLU A 16 -59.44 -72.96 56.43
C GLU A 16 -58.81 -74.35 56.36
N ARG A 17 -57.55 -74.53 56.81
CA ARG A 17 -56.95 -75.87 56.97
C ARG A 17 -57.67 -76.68 58.06
N LEU A 18 -57.86 -76.11 59.24
CA LEU A 18 -58.59 -76.77 60.34
C LEU A 18 -60.03 -77.15 59.93
N LYS A 19 -60.72 -76.34 59.10
CA LYS A 19 -62.05 -76.65 58.56
C LYS A 19 -62.09 -77.88 57.64
N VAL A 20 -60.97 -78.26 57.02
CA VAL A 20 -60.82 -79.48 56.20
C VAL A 20 -60.46 -80.68 57.08
N GLU A 21 -59.56 -80.49 58.05
CA GLU A 21 -59.07 -81.56 58.93
C GLU A 21 -60.10 -82.00 59.99
N PHE A 22 -60.91 -81.07 60.51
CA PHE A 22 -61.87 -81.32 61.58
C PHE A 22 -63.33 -81.14 61.11
N PRO A 23 -63.97 -82.18 60.54
CA PRO A 23 -65.35 -82.08 60.02
C PRO A 23 -66.41 -81.89 61.12
N LYS A 24 -66.11 -82.21 62.39
CA LYS A 24 -67.02 -82.04 63.53
C LYS A 24 -66.90 -80.64 64.14
N THR A 25 -68.05 -79.96 64.23
CA THR A 25 -68.13 -78.56 64.68
C THR A 25 -67.53 -78.27 66.07
N ARG A 26 -67.71 -79.15 67.07
CA ARG A 26 -67.18 -78.91 68.44
C ARG A 26 -65.66 -79.04 68.52
N GLU A 27 -65.09 -80.02 67.84
CA GLU A 27 -63.63 -80.24 67.79
C GLU A 27 -62.95 -79.08 67.05
N LEU A 28 -63.51 -78.66 65.91
CA LEU A 28 -63.07 -77.48 65.17
C LEU A 28 -63.07 -76.20 66.03
N TYR A 29 -64.10 -75.96 66.86
CA TYR A 29 -64.11 -74.80 67.76
C TYR A 29 -63.02 -74.87 68.84
N ARG A 30 -62.66 -76.06 69.34
CA ARG A 30 -61.60 -76.24 70.35
C ARG A 30 -60.22 -75.97 69.76
N GLU A 31 -59.93 -76.46 68.56
CA GLU A 31 -58.65 -76.18 67.89
C GLU A 31 -58.52 -74.72 67.44
N VAL A 32 -59.62 -74.05 67.05
CA VAL A 32 -59.60 -72.60 66.76
C VAL A 32 -59.43 -71.77 68.04
N CYS A 33 -59.98 -72.20 69.20
CA CYS A 33 -59.64 -71.59 70.50
C CYS A 33 -58.15 -71.74 70.83
N ALA A 34 -57.60 -72.95 70.66
CA ALA A 34 -56.19 -73.23 70.92
C ALA A 34 -55.27 -72.41 70.00
N LEU A 35 -55.57 -72.33 68.70
CA LEU A 35 -54.80 -71.58 67.73
C LEU A 35 -54.83 -70.07 68.00
N LEU A 36 -56.00 -69.49 68.29
CA LEU A 36 -56.12 -68.07 68.67
C LEU A 36 -55.30 -67.74 69.92
N PHE A 37 -55.38 -68.59 70.95
CA PHE A 37 -54.74 -68.36 72.23
C PHE A 37 -53.21 -68.61 72.19
N PHE A 38 -52.77 -69.78 71.71
CA PHE A 38 -51.36 -70.19 71.76
C PHE A 38 -50.50 -69.66 70.61
N ARG A 39 -51.04 -69.48 69.39
CA ARG A 39 -50.26 -68.97 68.25
C ARG A 39 -50.33 -67.44 68.13
N PHE A 40 -51.52 -66.87 68.31
CA PHE A 40 -51.76 -65.43 68.07
C PHE A 40 -51.91 -64.60 69.35
N GLY A 41 -51.92 -65.21 70.55
CA GLY A 41 -52.06 -64.49 71.82
C GLY A 41 -53.41 -63.79 72.03
N VAL A 42 -54.39 -64.02 71.16
CA VAL A 42 -55.70 -63.37 71.20
C VAL A 42 -56.65 -64.19 72.04
N ALA A 43 -57.23 -63.58 73.08
CA ALA A 43 -58.25 -64.22 73.91
C ALA A 43 -59.47 -64.64 73.06
N PRO A 44 -59.79 -65.94 72.92
CA PRO A 44 -60.93 -66.37 72.14
C PRO A 44 -62.25 -65.93 72.79
N THR A 45 -63.16 -65.39 71.97
CA THR A 45 -64.50 -64.94 72.39
C THR A 45 -65.56 -65.56 71.49
N ALA A 46 -66.72 -65.91 72.05
CA ALA A 46 -67.77 -66.66 71.35
C ALA A 46 -68.18 -66.02 70.00
N ASN A 47 -68.30 -64.70 69.94
CA ASN A 47 -68.61 -63.95 68.71
C ASN A 47 -67.47 -64.02 67.68
N ARG A 48 -66.19 -63.89 68.08
CA ARG A 48 -65.06 -63.95 67.14
C ARG A 48 -64.87 -65.37 66.61
N LEU A 49 -65.06 -66.39 67.45
CA LEU A 49 -65.10 -67.80 67.04
C LEU A 49 -66.20 -68.06 66.01
N TYR A 50 -67.44 -67.65 66.29
CA TYR A 50 -68.57 -67.84 65.37
C TYR A 50 -68.33 -67.16 64.01
N ASN A 51 -67.84 -65.92 64.01
CA ASN A 51 -67.60 -65.14 62.78
C ASN A 51 -66.52 -65.76 61.87
N LEU A 52 -65.54 -66.46 62.45
CA LEU A 52 -64.45 -67.14 61.75
C LEU A 52 -64.86 -68.53 61.23
N VAL A 53 -65.55 -69.32 62.04
CA VAL A 53 -65.89 -70.72 61.73
C VAL A 53 -67.20 -70.86 60.94
N ARG A 54 -68.20 -70.01 61.23
CA ARG A 54 -69.52 -69.94 60.57
C ARG A 54 -70.26 -71.29 60.43
N ARG A 55 -70.12 -72.19 61.40
CA ARG A 55 -70.85 -73.47 61.47
C ARG A 55 -71.49 -73.69 62.84
N GLY A 56 -72.67 -74.32 62.84
CA GLY A 56 -73.43 -74.67 64.05
C GLY A 56 -74.32 -73.55 64.59
N THR A 57 -75.03 -73.85 65.68
CA THR A 57 -75.92 -72.91 66.38
C THR A 57 -75.14 -72.00 67.33
N MET A 58 -75.65 -70.79 67.58
CA MET A 58 -75.01 -69.72 68.37
C MET A 58 -74.57 -70.10 69.80
N SER A 59 -75.16 -71.14 70.41
CA SER A 59 -74.75 -71.61 71.75
C SER A 59 -73.48 -72.48 71.73
N THR A 60 -73.14 -73.09 70.59
CA THR A 60 -72.02 -74.04 70.47
C THR A 60 -70.65 -73.43 70.79
N PRO A 61 -70.27 -72.22 70.28
CA PRO A 61 -68.99 -71.61 70.57
C PRO A 61 -68.81 -71.27 72.06
N ALA A 62 -69.91 -70.94 72.77
CA ALA A 62 -69.87 -70.54 74.17
C ALA A 62 -69.61 -71.73 75.13
N SER A 63 -70.18 -72.91 74.85
CA SER A 63 -69.89 -74.11 75.65
C SER A 63 -68.46 -74.59 75.41
N VAL A 64 -68.02 -74.70 74.16
CA VAL A 64 -66.66 -75.14 73.82
C VAL A 64 -65.59 -74.16 74.35
N LEU A 65 -65.88 -72.86 74.37
CA LEU A 65 -65.00 -71.86 74.99
C LEU A 65 -64.90 -72.04 76.51
N SER A 66 -66.02 -72.31 77.19
CA SER A 66 -66.04 -72.58 78.63
C SER A 66 -65.31 -73.88 78.99
N GLU A 67 -65.51 -74.93 78.19
CA GLU A 67 -64.82 -76.23 78.27
C GLU A 67 -63.30 -76.04 78.09
N PHE A 68 -62.87 -75.33 77.05
CA PHE A 68 -61.45 -75.01 76.79
C PHE A 68 -60.80 -74.23 77.95
N TRP A 69 -61.47 -73.20 78.49
CA TRP A 69 -60.94 -72.45 79.63
C TRP A 69 -60.93 -73.26 80.94
N ALA A 70 -61.75 -74.31 81.09
CA ALA A 70 -61.63 -75.24 82.20
C ALA A 70 -60.39 -76.13 82.03
N GLU A 71 -60.26 -76.82 80.88
CA GLU A 71 -59.12 -77.68 80.58
C GLU A 71 -57.76 -76.96 80.65
N LEU A 72 -57.72 -75.70 80.19
CA LEU A 72 -56.51 -74.90 80.20
C LEU A 72 -56.06 -74.57 81.63
N ARG A 73 -57.00 -74.21 82.53
CA ARG A 73 -56.71 -73.94 83.95
C ARG A 73 -56.33 -75.22 84.70
N GLU A 74 -56.88 -76.37 84.31
CA GLU A 74 -56.48 -77.67 84.85
C GLU A 74 -55.02 -77.98 84.48
N LYS A 75 -54.66 -77.80 83.20
CA LYS A 75 -53.32 -78.11 82.66
C LYS A 75 -52.26 -77.07 83.02
N SER A 76 -52.62 -75.81 83.23
CA SER A 76 -51.69 -74.73 83.59
C SER A 76 -51.40 -74.64 85.09
N ARG A 77 -51.96 -75.55 85.91
CA ARG A 77 -51.63 -75.69 87.34
C ARG A 77 -50.27 -76.36 87.52
N VAL A 78 -49.20 -75.63 87.18
CA VAL A 78 -47.86 -75.91 87.73
C VAL A 78 -47.84 -75.45 89.19
N ARG A 79 -48.54 -76.20 90.06
CA ARG A 79 -48.30 -76.16 91.50
C ARG A 79 -47.15 -77.11 91.80
N ILE A 80 -46.20 -76.66 92.61
CA ILE A 80 -45.12 -77.52 93.13
C ILE A 80 -45.64 -78.26 94.37
N GLU A 81 -46.70 -79.05 94.18
CA GLU A 81 -47.22 -79.97 95.19
C GLU A 81 -46.49 -81.33 95.05
N HIS A 82 -45.25 -81.37 95.55
CA HIS A 82 -44.59 -82.65 95.83
C HIS A 82 -45.15 -83.18 97.16
N PRO A 83 -45.77 -84.39 97.24
CA PRO A 83 -46.58 -84.79 98.39
C PRO A 83 -45.88 -84.76 99.76
N ASP A 84 -44.56 -84.94 99.79
CA ASP A 84 -43.76 -84.98 101.02
C ASP A 84 -43.10 -83.64 101.41
N LEU A 85 -43.41 -82.52 100.74
CA LEU A 85 -42.80 -81.22 101.02
C LEU A 85 -43.69 -80.35 101.94
N PRO A 86 -43.22 -79.92 103.13
CA PRO A 86 -43.94 -78.99 103.99
C PRO A 86 -44.34 -77.69 103.28
N ALA A 87 -45.57 -77.21 103.55
CA ALA A 87 -46.13 -76.01 102.94
C ALA A 87 -45.20 -74.79 103.09
N ASP A 88 -44.72 -74.55 104.31
CA ASP A 88 -43.81 -73.47 104.69
C ASP A 88 -42.54 -73.42 103.81
N LEU A 89 -42.01 -74.59 103.42
CA LEU A 89 -40.84 -74.69 102.54
C LEU A 89 -41.20 -74.41 101.08
N SER A 90 -42.40 -74.80 100.64
CA SER A 90 -42.89 -74.50 99.29
C SER A 90 -43.17 -72.99 99.11
N GLU A 91 -43.67 -72.32 100.15
CA GLU A 91 -43.97 -70.89 100.15
C GLU A 91 -42.67 -70.07 100.18
N ALA A 92 -41.74 -70.38 101.09
CA ALA A 92 -40.42 -69.74 101.15
C ALA A 92 -39.59 -69.94 99.86
N ALA A 93 -39.69 -71.13 99.22
CA ALA A 93 -39.06 -71.36 97.92
C ALA A 93 -39.73 -70.54 96.80
N GLY A 94 -41.06 -70.40 96.83
CA GLY A 94 -41.82 -69.55 95.90
C GLY A 94 -41.44 -68.07 96.01
N GLU A 95 -41.35 -67.54 97.23
CA GLU A 95 -40.90 -66.17 97.48
C GLU A 95 -39.46 -65.94 97.01
N LEU A 96 -38.53 -66.87 97.32
CA LEU A 96 -37.14 -66.79 96.89
C LEU A 96 -37.03 -66.77 95.35
N ILE A 97 -37.75 -67.66 94.66
CA ILE A 97 -37.77 -67.71 93.19
C ILE A 97 -38.39 -66.44 92.61
N GLY A 98 -39.48 -65.93 93.20
CA GLY A 98 -40.10 -64.66 92.79
C GLY A 98 -39.18 -63.45 92.96
N ALA A 99 -38.44 -63.37 94.08
CA ALA A 99 -37.46 -62.32 94.35
C ALA A 99 -36.24 -62.41 93.41
N LEU A 100 -35.73 -63.62 93.17
CA LEU A 100 -34.64 -63.87 92.22
C LEU A 100 -35.06 -63.53 90.78
N TRP A 101 -36.25 -63.95 90.35
CA TRP A 101 -36.79 -63.62 89.02
C TRP A 101 -36.98 -62.12 88.85
N THR A 102 -37.53 -61.43 89.87
CA THR A 102 -37.71 -59.97 89.85
C THR A 102 -36.37 -59.25 89.74
N ARG A 103 -35.37 -59.66 90.54
CA ARG A 103 -34.01 -59.08 90.52
C ARG A 103 -33.25 -59.36 89.22
N ALA A 104 -33.40 -60.56 88.65
CA ALA A 104 -32.82 -60.88 87.35
C ALA A 104 -33.48 -60.06 86.24
N SER A 105 -34.81 -59.92 86.27
CA SER A 105 -35.58 -59.13 85.31
C SER A 105 -35.21 -57.65 85.37
N THR A 106 -35.04 -57.06 86.57
CA THR A 106 -34.63 -55.66 86.69
C THR A 106 -33.17 -55.42 86.28
N SER A 107 -32.25 -56.36 86.57
CA SER A 107 -30.86 -56.27 86.08
C SER A 107 -30.81 -56.33 84.55
N ALA A 108 -31.45 -57.34 83.95
CA ALA A 108 -31.50 -57.50 82.50
C ALA A 108 -32.18 -56.30 81.81
N GLN A 109 -33.24 -55.73 82.40
CA GLN A 109 -33.88 -54.53 81.87
C GLN A 109 -32.95 -53.31 81.96
N ALA A 110 -32.19 -53.15 83.05
CA ALA A 110 -31.24 -52.05 83.24
C ALA A 110 -30.04 -52.13 82.27
N GLU A 111 -29.45 -53.32 82.10
CA GLU A 111 -28.41 -53.59 81.11
C GLU A 111 -28.90 -53.33 79.69
N LEU A 112 -30.14 -53.75 79.37
CA LEU A 112 -30.78 -53.51 78.08
C LEU A 112 -31.15 -52.04 77.84
N THR A 113 -31.42 -51.23 78.88
CA THR A 113 -31.51 -49.77 78.72
C THR A 113 -30.14 -49.13 78.50
N ALA A 114 -29.10 -49.53 79.24
CA ALA A 114 -27.75 -49.01 79.06
C ALA A 114 -27.20 -49.30 77.65
N LEU A 115 -27.40 -50.52 77.14
CA LEU A 115 -27.03 -50.90 75.77
C LEU A 115 -27.79 -50.09 74.70
N ARG A 116 -29.05 -49.72 74.96
CA ARG A 116 -29.83 -48.86 74.05
C ARG A 116 -29.32 -47.42 74.05
N GLU A 117 -29.03 -46.88 75.22
CA GLU A 117 -28.46 -45.53 75.38
C GLU A 117 -27.07 -45.45 74.73
N GLU A 118 -26.23 -46.47 74.90
CA GLU A 118 -24.93 -46.55 74.22
C GLU A 118 -25.09 -46.64 72.69
N VAL A 119 -25.99 -47.49 72.17
CA VAL A 119 -26.21 -47.62 70.72
C VAL A 119 -26.77 -46.34 70.09
N GLU A 120 -27.72 -45.66 70.73
CA GLU A 120 -28.23 -44.37 70.21
C GLU A 120 -27.18 -43.25 70.34
N ALA A 121 -26.30 -43.28 71.36
CA ALA A 121 -25.17 -42.35 71.47
C ALA A 121 -24.10 -42.58 70.38
N GLN A 122 -23.70 -43.84 70.15
CA GLN A 122 -22.79 -44.21 69.06
C GLN A 122 -23.40 -43.87 67.68
N ARG A 123 -24.72 -44.07 67.52
CA ARG A 123 -25.45 -43.68 66.32
C ARG A 123 -25.48 -42.17 66.12
N ALA A 124 -25.74 -41.38 67.17
CA ALA A 124 -25.74 -39.91 67.07
C ALA A 124 -24.35 -39.35 66.70
N ASP A 125 -23.28 -39.90 67.27
CA ASP A 125 -21.89 -39.60 66.91
C ASP A 125 -21.58 -39.98 65.44
N ALA A 126 -22.03 -41.16 64.99
CA ALA A 126 -21.88 -41.58 63.60
C ALA A 126 -22.68 -40.69 62.62
N GLU A 127 -23.91 -40.32 62.95
CA GLU A 127 -24.74 -39.40 62.15
C GLU A 127 -24.09 -38.01 62.08
N GLN A 128 -23.55 -37.48 63.19
CA GLN A 128 -22.78 -36.22 63.20
C GLN A 128 -21.53 -36.29 62.32
N LYS A 129 -20.75 -37.38 62.39
CA LYS A 129 -19.57 -37.61 61.54
C LYS A 129 -19.94 -37.68 60.05
N VAL A 130 -21.05 -38.31 59.72
CA VAL A 130 -21.57 -38.38 58.33
C VAL A 130 -22.03 -36.99 57.83
N VAL A 131 -22.65 -36.18 58.68
CA VAL A 131 -22.99 -34.78 58.33
C VAL A 131 -21.72 -33.96 58.11
N ALA A 132 -20.76 -33.99 59.05
CA ALA A 132 -19.50 -33.25 58.95
C ALA A 132 -18.72 -33.62 57.67
N ALA A 133 -18.61 -34.91 57.34
CA ALA A 133 -17.93 -35.38 56.13
C ALA A 133 -18.64 -34.95 54.83
N ARG A 134 -19.98 -34.86 54.81
CA ARG A 134 -20.74 -34.33 53.66
C ARG A 134 -20.56 -32.82 53.50
N ASP A 135 -20.55 -32.10 54.61
CA ASP A 135 -20.29 -30.67 54.68
C ASP A 135 -18.87 -30.32 54.19
N GLU A 136 -17.87 -31.12 54.56
CA GLU A 136 -16.50 -31.00 54.06
C GLU A 136 -16.40 -31.36 52.58
N LEU A 137 -17.05 -32.45 52.14
CA LEU A 137 -17.11 -32.83 50.73
C LEU A 137 -17.67 -31.69 49.87
N GLY A 138 -18.84 -31.14 50.22
CA GLY A 138 -19.45 -30.03 49.49
C GLY A 138 -18.59 -28.76 49.46
N ARG A 139 -17.83 -28.47 50.52
CA ARG A 139 -16.83 -27.38 50.53
C ARG A 139 -15.67 -27.67 49.58
N THR A 140 -15.21 -28.92 49.47
CA THR A 140 -14.14 -29.29 48.52
C THR A 140 -14.61 -29.35 47.07
N GLU A 141 -15.85 -29.80 46.82
CA GLU A 141 -16.48 -29.83 45.49
C GLU A 141 -16.68 -28.40 44.96
N THR A 142 -17.30 -27.51 45.73
CA THR A 142 -17.47 -26.10 45.33
C THR A 142 -16.13 -25.37 45.17
N ALA A 143 -15.11 -25.67 45.97
CA ALA A 143 -13.76 -25.15 45.77
C ALA A 143 -13.07 -25.71 44.51
N LEU A 144 -13.37 -26.95 44.11
CA LEU A 144 -12.89 -27.55 42.87
C LEU A 144 -13.60 -26.96 41.63
N GLU A 145 -14.91 -26.72 41.71
CA GLU A 145 -15.68 -26.02 40.68
C GLU A 145 -15.15 -24.60 40.46
N GLN A 146 -14.93 -23.83 41.53
CA GLN A 146 -14.34 -22.49 41.43
C GLN A 146 -12.94 -22.50 40.82
N ARG A 147 -12.09 -23.47 41.19
CA ARG A 147 -10.74 -23.61 40.61
C ARG A 147 -10.76 -24.05 39.15
N THR A 148 -11.65 -24.96 38.76
CA THR A 148 -11.77 -25.39 37.36
C THR A 148 -12.37 -24.29 36.48
N ALA A 149 -13.35 -23.53 36.97
CA ALA A 149 -13.87 -22.34 36.30
C ALA A 149 -12.78 -21.26 36.10
N ALA A 150 -12.00 -20.95 37.14
CA ALA A 150 -10.89 -19.99 37.04
C ALA A 150 -9.78 -20.47 36.08
N LEU A 151 -9.46 -21.77 36.08
CA LEU A 151 -8.49 -22.37 35.16
C LEU A 151 -8.97 -22.34 33.71
N LEU A 152 -10.27 -22.57 33.46
CA LEU A 152 -10.86 -22.44 32.13
C LEU A 152 -10.88 -20.99 31.64
N ALA A 153 -11.20 -20.02 32.52
CA ALA A 153 -11.12 -18.60 32.19
C ALA A 153 -9.69 -18.18 31.82
N ALA A 154 -8.70 -18.55 32.63
CA ALA A 154 -7.28 -18.28 32.33
C ALA A 154 -6.82 -18.95 31.02
N GLN A 155 -7.32 -20.14 30.68
CA GLN A 155 -7.04 -20.78 29.37
C GLN A 155 -7.67 -20.04 28.18
N VAL A 156 -8.79 -19.34 28.37
CA VAL A 156 -9.37 -18.47 27.33
C VAL A 156 -8.51 -17.21 27.17
N GLU A 157 -8.18 -16.54 28.28
CA GLU A 157 -7.31 -15.34 28.27
C GLU A 157 -5.95 -15.62 27.62
N ILE A 158 -5.28 -16.73 27.99
CA ILE A 158 -4.00 -17.15 27.37
C ILE A 158 -4.16 -17.30 25.85
N ARG A 159 -5.22 -17.98 25.37
CA ARG A 159 -5.47 -18.15 23.93
C ARG A 159 -5.79 -16.84 23.23
N GLU A 160 -6.36 -15.86 23.91
CA GLU A 160 -6.59 -14.52 23.36
C GLU A 160 -5.30 -13.71 23.29
N PHE A 161 -4.44 -13.77 24.31
CA PHE A 161 -3.10 -13.17 24.25
C PHE A 161 -2.20 -13.84 23.19
N GLU A 162 -2.25 -15.17 23.03
CA GLU A 162 -1.56 -15.89 21.94
C GLU A 162 -2.02 -15.40 20.56
N ARG A 163 -3.33 -15.19 20.36
CA ARG A 163 -3.89 -14.65 19.10
C ARG A 163 -3.45 -13.20 18.87
N GLN A 164 -3.48 -12.35 19.90
CA GLN A 164 -3.01 -10.96 19.81
C GLN A 164 -1.51 -10.91 19.49
N GLN A 165 -0.69 -11.70 20.17
CA GLN A 165 0.75 -11.79 19.91
C GLN A 165 1.07 -12.32 18.51
N ALA A 166 0.30 -13.29 18.00
CA ALA A 166 0.43 -13.78 16.62
C ALA A 166 0.05 -12.71 15.58
N GLN A 167 -1.00 -11.92 15.84
CA GLN A 167 -1.38 -10.78 15.00
C GLN A 167 -0.31 -9.68 15.02
N GLU A 168 0.21 -9.32 16.19
CA GLU A 168 1.34 -8.37 16.31
C GLU A 168 2.61 -8.88 15.61
N ALA A 169 2.94 -10.17 15.74
CA ALA A 169 4.09 -10.75 15.05
C ALA A 169 3.91 -10.71 13.52
N ALA A 170 2.67 -10.83 13.02
CA ALA A 170 2.36 -10.70 11.60
C ALA A 170 2.43 -9.23 11.13
N THR A 171 1.88 -8.27 11.88
CA THR A 171 1.93 -6.85 11.50
C THR A 171 3.35 -6.29 11.58
N ARG A 172 4.14 -6.64 12.60
CA ARG A 172 5.57 -6.29 12.70
C ARG A 172 6.35 -6.81 11.48
N LYS A 173 6.17 -8.07 11.09
CA LYS A 173 6.81 -8.65 9.89
C LYS A 173 6.37 -7.95 8.59
N ALA A 174 5.09 -7.59 8.46
CA ALA A 174 4.60 -6.85 7.30
C ALA A 174 5.20 -5.43 7.22
N LEU A 175 5.31 -4.73 8.36
CA LEU A 175 5.96 -3.43 8.44
C LEU A 175 7.46 -3.52 8.15
N GLU A 176 8.15 -4.55 8.66
CA GLU A 176 9.57 -4.80 8.33
C GLU A 176 9.81 -5.02 6.84
N THR A 177 8.96 -5.79 6.14
CA THR A 177 9.10 -5.99 4.69
C THR A 177 8.76 -4.73 3.91
N GLN A 178 7.78 -3.94 4.36
CA GLN A 178 7.47 -2.63 3.79
C GLN A 178 8.62 -1.63 3.98
N ILE A 179 9.25 -1.58 5.16
CA ILE A 179 10.41 -0.72 5.44
C ILE A 179 11.60 -1.12 4.56
N LYS A 180 11.90 -2.42 4.45
CA LYS A 180 12.98 -2.93 3.58
C LYS A 180 12.74 -2.53 2.12
N ARG A 181 11.53 -2.77 1.60
CA ARG A 181 11.13 -2.36 0.25
C ARG A 181 11.23 -0.84 0.04
N LEU A 182 10.78 -0.03 0.98
CA LEU A 182 10.86 1.44 0.87
C LEU A 182 12.32 1.93 0.90
N GLY A 183 13.19 1.30 1.68
CA GLY A 183 14.63 1.56 1.66
C GLY A 183 15.30 1.17 0.34
N GLU A 184 14.92 0.03 -0.25
CA GLU A 184 15.37 -0.37 -1.60
C GLU A 184 14.88 0.60 -2.68
N GLU A 185 13.60 1.01 -2.65
CA GLU A 185 13.04 2.01 -3.55
C GLU A 185 13.72 3.39 -3.38
N ALA A 186 14.03 3.81 -2.15
CA ALA A 186 14.75 5.05 -1.87
C ALA A 186 16.18 5.00 -2.43
N GLY A 187 16.97 3.98 -2.08
CA GLY A 187 18.34 3.82 -2.57
C GLY A 187 18.42 3.63 -4.10
N ALA A 188 17.36 3.08 -4.73
CA ALA A 188 17.25 3.02 -6.18
C ALA A 188 16.96 4.41 -6.80
N ARG A 189 16.12 5.24 -6.17
CA ARG A 189 15.86 6.63 -6.58
C ARG A 189 17.10 7.51 -6.40
N GLU A 190 17.84 7.35 -5.31
CA GLU A 190 19.12 8.06 -5.08
C GLU A 190 20.14 7.74 -6.18
N ARG A 191 20.40 6.45 -6.43
CA ARG A 191 21.29 5.99 -7.52
C ARG A 191 20.80 6.42 -8.92
N ALA A 192 19.51 6.68 -9.12
CA ALA A 192 18.99 7.25 -10.35
C ALA A 192 19.25 8.76 -10.43
N LEU A 193 19.04 9.51 -9.34
CA LEU A 193 19.34 10.94 -9.26
C LEU A 193 20.84 11.24 -9.40
N GLU A 194 21.72 10.41 -8.85
CA GLU A 194 23.17 10.47 -9.05
C GLU A 194 23.54 10.30 -10.51
N LYS A 195 23.07 9.22 -11.17
CA LYS A 195 23.30 9.00 -12.60
C LYS A 195 22.81 10.16 -13.46
N VAL A 196 21.64 10.73 -13.14
CA VAL A 196 21.07 11.89 -13.83
C VAL A 196 21.94 13.15 -13.63
N ARG A 197 22.42 13.40 -12.41
CA ARG A 197 23.37 14.48 -12.11
C ARG A 197 24.69 14.31 -12.87
N ASP A 198 25.24 13.10 -12.92
CA ASP A 198 26.46 12.77 -13.68
C ASP A 198 26.28 13.01 -15.17
N THR A 199 25.17 12.55 -15.76
CA THR A 199 24.89 12.78 -17.19
C THR A 199 24.70 14.27 -17.50
N PHE A 200 23.92 14.99 -16.69
CA PHE A 200 23.77 16.44 -16.87
C PHE A 200 25.10 17.19 -16.71
N SER A 201 25.95 16.79 -15.78
CA SER A 201 27.27 17.42 -15.58
C SER A 201 28.18 17.22 -16.80
N ARG A 202 28.22 15.99 -17.35
CA ARG A 202 28.97 15.67 -18.58
C ARG A 202 28.40 16.38 -19.81
N ASP A 203 27.08 16.54 -19.89
CA ASP A 203 26.45 17.22 -21.02
C ASP A 203 26.61 18.75 -20.94
N LEU A 204 26.60 19.33 -19.74
CA LEU A 204 27.01 20.73 -19.51
C LEU A 204 28.48 20.97 -19.86
N GLU A 205 29.37 20.01 -19.57
CA GLU A 205 30.78 20.07 -19.94
C GLU A 205 30.97 20.03 -21.47
N LYS A 206 30.31 19.08 -22.17
CA LYS A 206 30.27 19.05 -23.65
C LYS A 206 29.74 20.36 -24.24
N LEU A 207 28.65 20.89 -23.68
CA LEU A 207 28.08 22.16 -24.15
C LEU A 207 29.08 23.31 -23.99
N ARG A 208 29.75 23.41 -22.84
CA ARG A 208 30.86 24.37 -22.61
C ARG A 208 32.00 24.18 -23.61
N GLU A 209 32.44 22.95 -23.88
CA GLU A 209 33.44 22.71 -24.93
C GLU A 209 32.97 23.18 -26.32
N THR A 210 31.72 22.91 -26.69
CA THR A 210 31.19 23.34 -28.00
C THR A 210 31.05 24.86 -28.10
N ALA A 211 30.66 25.53 -27.01
CA ALA A 211 30.62 26.98 -26.92
C ALA A 211 32.04 27.58 -27.03
N ASN A 212 33.01 27.07 -26.27
CA ASN A 212 34.42 27.49 -26.34
C ASN A 212 34.97 27.33 -27.76
N ARG A 213 34.76 26.18 -28.40
CA ARG A 213 35.18 25.92 -29.80
C ARG A 213 34.45 26.82 -30.81
N ALA A 214 33.23 27.27 -30.52
CA ALA A 214 32.51 28.24 -31.35
C ALA A 214 33.09 29.65 -31.15
N GLU A 215 33.36 30.08 -29.92
CA GLU A 215 34.04 31.35 -29.64
C GLU A 215 35.44 31.42 -30.25
N GLU A 216 36.23 30.34 -30.17
CA GLU A 216 37.55 30.25 -30.82
C GLU A 216 37.45 30.44 -32.34
N ARG A 217 36.44 29.81 -32.97
CA ARG A 217 36.16 29.98 -34.41
C ARG A 217 35.75 31.40 -34.74
N LEU A 218 34.85 32.01 -33.95
CA LEU A 218 34.41 33.40 -34.12
C LEU A 218 35.58 34.37 -33.99
N ARG A 219 36.37 34.28 -32.90
CA ARG A 219 37.60 35.07 -32.69
C ARG A 219 38.63 34.86 -33.79
N ALA A 220 38.70 33.67 -34.40
CA ALA A 220 39.56 33.40 -35.56
C ALA A 220 39.02 34.03 -36.85
N THR A 221 37.71 34.05 -37.08
CA THR A 221 37.10 34.76 -38.22
C THR A 221 37.16 36.27 -38.07
N GLU A 222 36.95 36.82 -36.87
CA GLU A 222 37.12 38.24 -36.56
C GLU A 222 38.56 38.70 -36.86
N LYS A 223 39.57 37.95 -36.39
CA LYS A 223 40.98 38.24 -36.69
C LYS A 223 41.29 38.20 -38.19
N ARG A 224 40.66 37.29 -38.96
CA ARG A 224 40.81 37.25 -40.43
C ARG A 224 40.16 38.47 -41.09
N ALA A 225 38.93 38.78 -40.73
CA ALA A 225 38.19 39.93 -41.25
C ALA A 225 38.90 41.26 -40.94
N LEU A 226 39.46 41.43 -39.74
CA LEU A 226 40.27 42.62 -39.39
C LEU A 226 41.53 42.72 -40.25
N LEU A 227 42.26 41.61 -40.45
CA LEU A 227 43.43 41.58 -41.34
C LEU A 227 43.07 41.81 -42.81
N GLU A 228 41.88 41.41 -43.25
CA GLU A 228 41.36 41.69 -44.59
C GLU A 228 40.98 43.16 -44.74
N ILE A 229 40.28 43.75 -43.77
CA ILE A 229 39.99 45.19 -43.70
C ILE A 229 41.29 46.02 -43.70
N ASP A 230 42.33 45.61 -42.98
CA ASP A 230 43.60 46.34 -42.96
C ASP A 230 44.43 46.15 -44.25
N ARG A 231 44.29 45.01 -44.94
CA ARG A 231 44.81 44.82 -46.31
C ARG A 231 44.07 45.72 -47.31
N GLU A 232 42.74 45.80 -47.23
CA GLU A 232 41.92 46.67 -48.08
C GLU A 232 42.23 48.15 -47.84
N ARG A 233 42.28 48.59 -46.58
CA ARG A 233 42.77 49.94 -46.21
C ARG A 233 44.14 50.23 -46.78
N SER A 234 45.07 49.27 -46.70
CA SER A 234 46.41 49.40 -47.27
C SER A 234 46.41 49.45 -48.80
N ALA A 235 45.52 48.72 -49.47
CA ALA A 235 45.36 48.75 -50.92
C ALA A 235 44.73 50.07 -51.39
N VAL A 236 43.67 50.54 -50.71
CA VAL A 236 43.04 51.85 -50.94
C VAL A 236 44.06 52.98 -50.72
N ALA A 237 44.87 52.93 -49.66
CA ALA A 237 45.91 53.93 -49.42
C ALA A 237 47.03 53.92 -50.48
N LYS A 238 47.33 52.76 -51.10
CA LYS A 238 48.23 52.69 -52.27
C LYS A 238 47.57 53.26 -53.52
N ALA A 239 46.36 52.83 -53.84
CA ALA A 239 45.60 53.33 -55.00
C ALA A 239 45.35 54.85 -54.93
N GLN A 240 45.09 55.40 -53.74
CA GLN A 240 45.01 56.84 -53.52
C GLN A 240 46.34 57.55 -53.79
N LYS A 241 47.47 57.01 -53.31
CA LYS A 241 48.81 57.56 -53.63
C LYS A 241 49.07 57.54 -55.13
N GLU A 242 48.90 56.38 -55.77
CA GLU A 242 49.06 56.19 -57.22
C GLU A 242 48.15 57.12 -58.03
N LEU A 243 46.92 57.37 -57.58
CA LEU A 243 45.99 58.33 -58.17
C LEU A 243 46.46 59.77 -57.99
N THR A 244 46.97 60.17 -56.81
CA THR A 244 47.56 61.52 -56.65
C THR A 244 48.84 61.69 -57.46
N GLU A 245 49.61 60.63 -57.70
CA GLU A 245 50.78 60.65 -58.59
C GLU A 245 50.40 60.60 -60.07
N ALA A 246 49.29 59.97 -60.42
CA ALA A 246 48.70 60.05 -61.75
C ALA A 246 48.16 61.46 -62.04
N ALA A 247 47.47 62.08 -61.07
CA ALA A 247 47.04 63.48 -61.13
C ALA A 247 48.26 64.41 -61.30
N LYS A 248 49.27 64.34 -60.41
CA LYS A 248 50.52 65.12 -60.56
C LYS A 248 51.26 64.90 -61.88
N ARG A 249 51.10 63.73 -62.53
CA ARG A 249 51.63 63.45 -63.88
C ARG A 249 50.75 64.03 -64.99
N ALA A 250 49.43 64.04 -64.80
CA ALA A 250 48.47 64.72 -65.68
C ALA A 250 48.67 66.24 -65.60
N ASP A 251 48.72 66.84 -64.40
CA ASP A 251 48.98 68.26 -64.17
C ASP A 251 50.28 68.72 -64.86
N LYS A 252 51.35 67.92 -64.76
CA LYS A 252 52.63 68.19 -65.45
C LYS A 252 52.48 68.11 -66.97
N ARG A 253 51.84 67.06 -67.50
CA ARG A 253 51.55 66.93 -68.94
C ARG A 253 50.66 68.06 -69.45
N GLU A 254 49.68 68.50 -68.68
CA GLU A 254 48.86 69.66 -69.00
C GLU A 254 49.66 70.96 -68.98
N ALA A 255 50.53 71.17 -67.98
CA ALA A 255 51.42 72.33 -67.95
C ALA A 255 52.39 72.35 -69.14
N ASP A 256 52.94 71.19 -69.52
CA ASP A 256 53.80 71.05 -70.70
C ASP A 256 53.01 71.18 -72.01
N HIS A 257 51.79 70.67 -72.09
CA HIS A 257 50.89 70.88 -73.23
C HIS A 257 50.50 72.35 -73.37
N ARG A 258 50.16 73.04 -72.26
CA ARG A 258 49.91 74.49 -72.23
C ARG A 258 51.15 75.24 -72.74
N ARG A 259 52.35 74.97 -72.21
CA ARG A 259 53.63 75.51 -72.72
C ARG A 259 53.83 75.28 -74.22
N THR A 260 53.51 74.09 -74.74
CA THR A 260 53.61 73.83 -76.20
C THR A 260 52.55 74.59 -77.01
N VAL A 261 51.33 74.77 -76.47
CA VAL A 261 50.29 75.58 -77.09
C VAL A 261 50.68 77.07 -77.06
N ASP A 262 51.20 77.57 -75.95
CA ASP A 262 51.70 78.95 -75.81
C ASP A 262 52.87 79.21 -76.77
N ALA A 263 53.80 78.26 -76.90
CA ALA A 263 54.89 78.33 -77.86
C ALA A 263 54.41 78.28 -79.33
N LEU A 264 53.40 77.46 -79.64
CA LEU A 264 52.76 77.42 -80.97
C LEU A 264 51.95 78.68 -81.25
N GLN A 265 51.32 79.29 -80.24
CA GLN A 265 50.65 80.59 -80.34
C GLN A 265 51.66 81.72 -80.57
N ALA A 266 52.82 81.70 -79.89
CA ALA A 266 53.92 82.61 -80.13
C ALA A 266 54.46 82.47 -81.55
N GLN A 267 54.75 81.24 -82.01
CA GLN A 267 55.15 80.96 -83.40
C GLN A 267 54.09 81.38 -84.42
N GLN A 268 52.79 81.24 -84.11
CA GLN A 268 51.72 81.74 -84.97
C GLN A 268 51.63 83.27 -84.94
N GLY A 269 51.94 83.91 -83.81
CA GLY A 269 52.11 85.36 -83.68
C GLY A 269 53.27 85.87 -84.54
N ASP A 270 54.44 85.24 -84.44
CA ASP A 270 55.62 85.54 -85.25
C ASP A 270 55.35 85.32 -86.74
N ALA A 271 54.71 84.20 -87.11
CA ALA A 271 54.32 83.94 -88.50
C ALA A 271 53.30 84.95 -89.03
N ARG A 272 52.34 85.40 -88.20
CA ARG A 272 51.42 86.51 -88.54
C ARG A 272 52.14 87.83 -88.66
N HIS A 273 53.10 88.13 -87.79
CA HIS A 273 53.93 89.33 -87.86
C HIS A 273 54.80 89.33 -89.12
N GLN A 274 55.49 88.23 -89.43
CA GLN A 274 56.23 88.03 -90.68
C GLN A 274 55.32 88.16 -91.91
N THR A 275 54.11 87.60 -91.87
CA THR A 275 53.11 87.76 -92.93
C THR A 275 52.70 89.23 -93.08
N GLY A 276 52.46 89.96 -91.99
CA GLY A 276 52.17 91.39 -92.01
C GLY A 276 53.34 92.25 -92.50
N VAL A 277 54.58 91.89 -92.17
CA VAL A 277 55.80 92.54 -92.68
C VAL A 277 55.99 92.24 -94.18
N LEU A 278 55.67 91.02 -94.65
CA LEU A 278 55.70 90.67 -96.07
C LEU A 278 54.57 91.39 -96.83
N GLN A 279 53.37 91.48 -96.27
CA GLN A 279 52.27 92.29 -96.81
C GLN A 279 52.62 93.78 -96.84
N GLY A 280 53.30 94.31 -95.81
CA GLY A 280 53.81 95.69 -95.79
C GLY A 280 54.88 95.93 -96.86
N LYS A 281 55.81 94.98 -97.05
CA LYS A 281 56.79 95.02 -98.16
C LYS A 281 56.11 94.93 -99.53
N LEU A 282 55.07 94.10 -99.67
CA LEU A 282 54.32 93.94 -100.91
C LEU A 282 53.50 95.19 -101.22
N ALA A 283 52.82 95.79 -100.24
CA ALA A 283 52.14 97.07 -100.37
C ALA A 283 53.12 98.23 -100.67
N ALA A 284 54.34 98.22 -100.11
CA ALA A 284 55.38 99.17 -100.46
C ALA A 284 55.89 98.99 -101.91
N LEU A 285 56.03 97.74 -102.38
CA LEU A 285 56.33 97.43 -103.78
C LEU A 285 55.19 97.85 -104.71
N GLU A 286 53.93 97.61 -104.36
CA GLU A 286 52.76 98.08 -105.11
C GLU A 286 52.69 99.61 -105.15
N ALA A 287 52.97 100.30 -104.03
CA ALA A 287 53.04 101.75 -103.99
C ALA A 287 54.17 102.31 -104.87
N ALA A 288 55.33 101.66 -104.90
CA ALA A 288 56.44 101.99 -105.81
C ALA A 288 56.08 101.70 -107.28
N HIS A 289 55.34 100.62 -107.55
CA HIS A 289 54.85 100.30 -108.90
C HIS A 289 53.81 101.32 -109.37
N GLN A 290 52.93 101.79 -108.47
CA GLN A 290 51.98 102.87 -108.74
C GLN A 290 52.65 104.23 -108.93
N SER A 291 53.73 104.56 -108.20
CA SER A 291 54.46 105.82 -108.38
C SER A 291 55.20 105.83 -109.73
N LEU A 292 55.85 104.72 -110.12
CA LEU A 292 56.41 104.52 -111.45
C LEU A 292 55.35 104.65 -112.55
N GLN A 293 54.18 104.02 -112.40
CA GLN A 293 53.07 104.17 -113.37
C GLN A 293 52.55 105.61 -113.46
N LYS A 294 52.56 106.38 -112.36
CA LYS A 294 52.19 107.80 -112.36
C LYS A 294 53.24 108.66 -113.08
N GLN A 295 54.54 108.38 -112.89
CA GLN A 295 55.63 109.05 -113.60
C GLN A 295 55.57 108.81 -115.13
N VAL A 296 55.34 107.56 -115.56
CA VAL A 296 55.20 107.22 -116.99
C VAL A 296 53.97 107.88 -117.63
N LYS A 297 52.90 108.15 -116.87
CA LYS A 297 51.72 108.90 -117.34
C LYS A 297 51.97 110.42 -117.41
N ALA A 298 52.76 111.00 -116.50
CA ALA A 298 53.03 112.43 -116.47
C ALA A 298 53.82 112.94 -117.68
N LEU A 299 54.79 112.16 -118.18
CA LEU A 299 55.71 112.58 -119.26
C LEU A 299 55.15 112.45 -120.69
N ARG A 300 53.85 112.15 -120.86
CA ARG A 300 53.22 111.94 -122.18
C ARG A 300 52.20 113.02 -122.58
N GLY A 301 52.19 114.16 -121.90
CA GLY A 301 51.18 115.22 -122.10
C GLY A 301 51.42 116.20 -123.26
N THR A 302 52.66 116.43 -123.69
CA THR A 302 53.01 117.65 -124.47
C THR A 302 53.92 117.40 -125.68
N THR A 303 53.45 116.64 -126.68
CA THR A 303 53.72 116.91 -128.13
C THR A 303 52.82 116.04 -129.01
N ARG A 304 52.52 116.51 -130.24
CA ARG A 304 51.58 115.90 -131.19
C ARG A 304 52.21 115.76 -132.59
N SER A 305 52.31 114.54 -133.12
CA SER A 305 52.45 114.26 -134.57
C SER A 305 52.16 112.78 -134.92
N PRO A 306 51.89 112.38 -136.19
CA PRO A 306 51.14 111.15 -136.48
C PRO A 306 51.76 110.12 -137.48
N ALA A 307 51.47 108.83 -137.28
CA ALA A 307 51.34 107.72 -138.27
C ALA A 307 50.90 106.44 -137.52
N ARG A 308 50.08 105.46 -137.93
CA ARG A 308 49.42 104.95 -139.17
C ARG A 308 49.90 103.54 -139.61
N ARG A 309 49.34 102.48 -138.98
CA ARG A 309 48.86 101.15 -139.52
C ARG A 309 48.77 100.13 -138.34
N VAL A 310 47.65 99.45 -138.03
CA VAL A 310 46.90 98.36 -138.75
C VAL A 310 47.65 97.01 -138.70
N PRO A 311 47.03 95.81 -138.51
CA PRO A 311 45.63 95.42 -138.15
C PRO A 311 45.50 95.03 -136.64
N THR A 312 44.92 93.95 -136.06
CA THR A 312 44.26 92.66 -136.47
C THR A 312 43.36 92.08 -135.33
N ALA A 313 42.81 90.85 -135.50
CA ALA A 313 41.96 90.05 -134.58
C ALA A 313 42.71 88.79 -134.03
N GLU A 314 42.18 87.73 -133.40
CA GLU A 314 40.80 87.20 -133.24
C GLU A 314 40.69 86.10 -132.13
N SER A 315 39.46 85.63 -131.80
CA SER A 315 39.10 84.41 -131.03
C SER A 315 39.42 84.36 -129.51
N SER A 316 38.68 83.72 -128.57
CA SER A 316 37.62 82.67 -128.52
C SER A 316 38.13 81.23 -128.14
N PRO A 317 37.30 80.29 -127.61
CA PRO A 317 37.02 80.29 -126.16
C PRO A 317 37.41 79.03 -125.29
N PRO A 318 36.59 77.98 -124.99
CA PRO A 318 36.50 77.48 -123.59
C PRO A 318 36.48 75.94 -123.36
N VAL A 319 36.09 75.52 -122.13
CA VAL A 319 35.34 74.28 -121.78
C VAL A 319 36.08 72.95 -121.41
N ARG A 320 35.91 72.58 -120.11
CA ARG A 320 35.69 71.25 -119.49
C ARG A 320 36.74 70.09 -119.47
N ARG A 321 36.74 69.44 -118.29
CA ARG A 321 36.67 67.97 -117.98
C ARG A 321 37.95 67.14 -117.73
N ALA A 322 38.05 66.71 -116.46
CA ALA A 322 38.01 65.31 -115.98
C ALA A 322 39.29 64.43 -115.82
N ALA A 323 39.31 63.76 -114.66
CA ALA A 323 39.94 62.46 -114.32
C ALA A 323 41.48 62.32 -114.33
N ARG A 324 42.09 61.27 -113.75
CA ARG A 324 41.93 60.53 -112.45
C ARG A 324 43.02 59.43 -112.38
N LYS A 325 43.74 59.24 -111.25
CA LYS A 325 44.71 58.14 -110.98
C LYS A 325 45.97 58.13 -111.89
N ALA A 326 47.12 57.50 -111.57
CA ALA A 326 47.74 56.91 -110.35
C ALA A 326 49.30 56.95 -110.57
N ALA A 327 50.24 56.51 -109.71
CA ALA A 327 50.26 55.44 -108.72
C ALA A 327 51.48 55.50 -107.74
N VAL A 328 51.36 54.80 -106.59
CA VAL A 328 52.32 53.82 -105.96
C VAL A 328 53.82 54.18 -105.84
N GLY A 329 54.57 53.88 -104.76
CA GLY A 329 54.38 53.15 -103.48
C GLY A 329 55.60 53.47 -102.56
N LYS A 330 55.98 52.81 -101.46
CA LYS A 330 55.59 51.60 -100.65
C LYS A 330 55.67 52.04 -99.17
N MET A 331 54.89 51.57 -98.19
CA MET A 331 54.58 50.22 -97.68
C MET A 331 55.69 49.53 -96.85
N ALA A 332 55.38 49.34 -95.56
CA ALA A 332 56.04 48.50 -94.57
C ALA A 332 54.98 47.68 -93.78
N ARG A 333 55.37 46.81 -92.83
CA ARG A 333 54.46 45.82 -92.20
C ARG A 333 54.99 45.27 -90.85
N ALA A 334 54.10 44.68 -90.03
CA ALA A 334 54.34 43.87 -88.81
C ALA A 334 54.78 44.65 -87.54
N LYS A 335 54.53 44.19 -86.30
CA LYS A 335 53.77 43.05 -85.68
C LYS A 335 53.38 43.53 -84.25
N ALA A 336 52.15 43.41 -83.74
CA ALA A 336 51.43 42.23 -83.20
C ALA A 336 51.86 41.77 -81.78
N ARG A 337 50.85 41.51 -80.92
CA ARG A 337 50.91 41.07 -79.49
C ARG A 337 51.45 42.10 -78.48
N THR A 338 51.10 42.02 -77.19
CA THR A 338 50.11 41.13 -76.51
C THR A 338 48.84 41.88 -76.13
#